data_AF-N1UKM5-F1
#
_entry.id   AF-N1UKM5-F1
#
_cell.length_a   1.000
_cell.length_b   1.000
_cell.length_c   1.000
_cell.angle_alpha   90.00
_cell.angle_beta   90.00
_cell.angle_gamma   90.00
#
_symmetry.space_group_name_H-M   'P 1'
#
loop_
_entity.id
_entity.type
_entity.pdbx_description
1 polymer ?
#
loop_
_entity_poly.entity_id
_entity_poly.type
_entity_poly.pdbx_seq_one_letter_code
_entity_poly.pdbx_strand_id
1 'polypeptide(L)'
;MKYKKTTLLPDIAYEKRNTILKRILYFAISVVLILFGLTTSYRMRWISDDAFISLRYAKNFADGKGLVFNEGEFVEGYTNFFWTILLIPFHLSNQIDPVEACYFFGILSFFGTCIYLILFCKKLSPIPFALSCFVLLYHNRIFATGGLETSLHGFILLSASYHLIYCRTTNFYKIIPGILLSSLSCHNRPDGILFHILAGIYIILKFLQESKSNHTNLRFDFL
;
A
#
# COMPACT_ATOMS: atom_id res chain seq x y z
N MET A 1 17.42 24.65 53.05
CA MET A 1 17.55 23.21 52.72
C MET A 1 16.92 22.97 51.35
N LYS A 2 17.69 23.04 50.25
CA LYS A 2 17.20 22.77 48.88
C LYS A 2 17.42 21.28 48.59
N TYR A 3 16.35 20.50 48.55
CA TYR A 3 16.40 19.09 48.12
C TYR A 3 16.86 19.04 46.65
N LYS A 4 18.08 18.55 46.44
CA LYS A 4 18.62 18.23 45.12
C LYS A 4 17.85 17.00 44.63
N LYS A 5 16.97 17.19 43.64
CA LYS A 5 16.22 16.10 43.01
C LYS A 5 17.23 15.22 42.27
N THR A 6 17.69 14.16 42.93
CA THR A 6 18.56 13.15 42.33
C THR A 6 17.74 12.46 41.25
N THR A 7 17.95 12.86 40.00
CA THR A 7 17.46 12.11 38.83
C THR A 7 18.21 10.78 38.81
N LEU A 8 17.66 9.76 39.46
CA LEU A 8 18.10 8.38 39.32
C LEU A 8 18.02 8.05 37.83
N LEU A 9 19.18 7.79 37.22
CA LEU A 9 19.26 7.29 35.85
C LEU A 9 18.35 6.05 35.76
N PRO A 10 17.46 5.95 34.76
CA PRO A 10 16.57 4.81 34.65
C PRO A 10 17.40 3.52 34.55
N ASP A 11 17.02 2.51 35.33
CA ASP A 11 17.67 1.21 35.29
C ASP A 11 17.62 0.66 33.86
N ILE A 12 18.79 0.38 33.27
CA ILE A 12 18.93 -0.09 31.89
C ILE A 12 18.10 -1.37 31.68
N ALA A 13 17.96 -2.20 32.71
CA ALA A 13 17.11 -3.40 32.68
C ALA A 13 15.61 -3.05 32.55
N TYR A 14 15.17 -1.98 33.24
CA TYR A 14 13.80 -1.49 33.18
C TYR A 14 13.47 -0.90 31.79
N GLU A 15 14.34 -0.08 31.20
CA GLU A 15 14.12 0.45 29.85
C GLU A 15 14.07 -0.64 28.78
N LYS A 16 14.96 -1.63 28.88
CA LYS A 16 14.99 -2.76 27.95
C LYS A 16 13.70 -3.60 28.06
N ARG A 17 13.25 -3.92 29.28
CA ARG A 17 11.99 -4.64 29.53
C ARG A 17 10.78 -3.88 28.98
N ASN A 18 10.69 -2.57 29.23
CA ASN A 18 9.60 -1.73 28.75
C ASN A 18 9.56 -1.69 27.21
N THR A 19 10.73 -1.63 26.57
CA THR A 19 10.86 -1.67 25.10
C THR A 19 10.36 -3.00 24.52
N ILE A 20 10.71 -4.12 25.15
CA ILE A 20 10.25 -5.46 24.74
C ILE A 20 8.73 -5.57 24.90
N LEU A 21 8.18 -5.17 26.04
CA LEU A 21 6.74 -5.19 26.29
C LEU A 21 5.96 -4.36 25.25
N LYS A 22 6.44 -3.15 24.93
CA LYS A 22 5.83 -2.33 23.86
C LYS A 22 5.83 -3.02 22.51
N ARG A 23 6.91 -3.71 22.14
CA ARG A 23 6.99 -4.47 20.88
C ARG A 23 6.03 -5.65 20.85
N ILE A 24 5.95 -6.41 21.94
CA ILE A 24 5.01 -7.53 22.08
C ILE A 24 3.58 -7.03 21.96
N LEU A 25 3.23 -5.97 22.69
CA LEU A 25 1.89 -5.39 22.67
C LEU A 25 1.54 -4.84 21.28
N TYR A 26 2.46 -4.12 20.64
CA TYR A 26 2.27 -3.62 19.28
C TYR A 26 2.03 -4.76 18.29
N PHE A 27 2.82 -5.83 18.35
CA PHE A 27 2.67 -6.99 17.48
C PHE A 27 1.34 -7.71 17.74
N ALA A 28 1.01 -7.99 19.00
CA ALA A 28 -0.24 -8.65 19.38
C ALA A 28 -1.47 -7.85 18.92
N ILE A 29 -1.49 -6.53 19.17
CA ILE A 29 -2.58 -5.66 18.72
C ILE A 29 -2.64 -5.62 17.19
N SER A 30 -1.50 -5.57 16.50
CA SER A 30 -1.47 -5.57 15.03
C SER A 30 -2.06 -6.84 14.44
N VAL A 31 -1.73 -8.01 14.99
CA VAL A 31 -2.30 -9.29 14.57
C VAL A 31 -3.81 -9.32 14.81
N VAL A 32 -4.27 -8.92 15.99
CA VAL A 32 -5.72 -8.87 16.31
C VAL A 32 -6.45 -7.92 15.38
N LEU A 33 -5.92 -6.73 15.10
CA LEU A 33 -6.52 -5.77 14.17
C LEU A 33 -6.57 -6.32 12.75
N ILE A 34 -5.50 -6.94 12.26
CA ILE A 34 -5.49 -7.53 10.92
C ILE A 34 -6.54 -8.64 10.83
N LEU A 35 -6.57 -9.57 11.78
CA LEU A 35 -7.57 -10.66 11.79
C LEU A 35 -9.00 -10.12 11.86
N PHE A 36 -9.25 -9.11 12.69
CA PHE A 36 -10.54 -8.44 12.76
C PHE A 36 -10.90 -7.78 11.43
N GLY A 37 -9.97 -7.05 10.82
CA GLY A 37 -10.14 -6.42 9.51
C GLY A 37 -10.50 -7.43 8.43
N LEU A 38 -9.68 -8.47 8.25
CA LEU A 38 -9.90 -9.50 7.23
C LEU A 38 -11.22 -10.24 7.44
N THR A 39 -11.52 -10.65 8.67
CA THR A 39 -12.76 -11.40 8.98
C THR A 39 -13.99 -10.54 8.71
N THR A 40 -13.98 -9.27 9.12
CA THR A 40 -15.14 -8.40 8.91
C THR A 40 -15.28 -8.00 7.44
N SER A 41 -14.18 -7.69 6.73
CA SER A 41 -14.21 -7.43 5.28
C SER A 41 -14.80 -8.60 4.49
N TYR A 42 -14.43 -9.84 4.83
CA TYR A 42 -14.95 -11.04 4.17
C TYR A 42 -16.44 -11.30 4.50
N ARG A 43 -16.85 -11.05 5.75
CA ARG A 43 -18.25 -11.20 6.18
C ARG A 43 -19.18 -10.16 5.56
N MET A 44 -18.67 -8.97 5.28
CA MET A 44 -19.40 -7.86 4.65
C MET A 44 -19.23 -7.85 3.13
N ARG A 45 -18.75 -8.94 2.53
CA ARG A 45 -18.48 -8.98 1.10
C ARG A 45 -19.72 -8.67 0.26
N TRP A 46 -19.52 -7.86 -0.75
CA TRP A 46 -20.53 -7.42 -1.70
C TRP A 46 -19.81 -7.10 -3.00
N ILE A 47 -20.51 -7.17 -4.12
CA ILE A 47 -19.96 -6.79 -5.42
C ILE A 47 -20.68 -5.54 -5.91
N SER A 48 -19.92 -4.54 -6.38
CA SER A 48 -20.50 -3.39 -7.05
C SER A 48 -20.96 -3.77 -8.44
N ASP A 49 -22.08 -3.21 -8.90
CA ASP A 49 -22.56 -3.40 -10.28
C ASP A 49 -21.51 -2.91 -11.29
N ASP A 50 -20.77 -1.84 -10.97
CA ASP A 50 -19.68 -1.31 -11.80
C ASP A 50 -18.54 -2.33 -12.03
N ALA A 51 -18.34 -3.26 -11.10
CA ALA A 51 -17.29 -4.28 -11.24
C ALA A 51 -17.55 -5.21 -12.44
N PHE A 52 -18.81 -5.36 -12.85
CA PHE A 52 -19.16 -6.17 -14.01
C PHE A 52 -18.71 -5.58 -15.34
N ILE A 53 -18.38 -4.29 -15.38
CA ILE A 53 -17.72 -3.69 -16.55
C ILE A 53 -16.35 -4.35 -16.73
N SER A 54 -15.47 -4.26 -15.74
CA SER A 54 -14.12 -4.86 -15.80
C SER A 54 -14.18 -6.37 -16.01
N LEU A 55 -15.09 -7.08 -15.34
CA LEU A 55 -15.28 -8.53 -15.52
C LEU A 55 -15.71 -8.89 -16.95
N ARG A 56 -16.57 -8.08 -17.58
CA ARG A 56 -16.99 -8.32 -18.97
C ARG A 56 -15.85 -8.11 -19.96
N TYR A 57 -15.06 -7.05 -19.79
CA TYR A 57 -13.86 -6.83 -20.60
C TYR A 57 -12.85 -7.96 -20.42
N ALA A 58 -12.61 -8.40 -19.18
CA ALA A 58 -11.71 -9.52 -18.88
C ALA A 58 -12.20 -10.83 -19.51
N LYS A 59 -13.52 -11.11 -19.42
CA LYS A 59 -14.15 -12.26 -20.07
C LYS A 59 -14.00 -12.24 -21.58
N ASN A 60 -14.37 -11.13 -22.23
CA ASN A 60 -14.30 -11.03 -23.69
C ASN A 60 -12.85 -11.19 -24.20
N PHE A 61 -11.88 -10.67 -23.45
CA PHE A 61 -10.48 -10.89 -23.79
C PHE A 61 -10.09 -12.37 -23.64
N ALA A 62 -10.49 -13.02 -22.55
CA ALA A 62 -10.26 -14.45 -22.32
C ALA A 62 -10.90 -15.33 -23.42
N ASP A 63 -12.08 -14.92 -23.93
CA ASP A 63 -12.78 -15.58 -25.04
C ASP A 63 -12.17 -15.26 -26.43
N GLY A 64 -11.08 -14.49 -26.49
CA GLY A 64 -10.38 -14.16 -27.75
C GLY A 64 -11.00 -13.02 -28.56
N LYS A 65 -11.98 -12.29 -27.99
CA LYS A 65 -12.70 -11.19 -28.66
C LYS A 65 -12.01 -9.83 -28.51
N GLY A 66 -10.95 -9.77 -27.70
CA GLY A 66 -10.24 -8.55 -27.34
C GLY A 66 -10.83 -7.83 -26.14
N LEU A 67 -10.21 -6.71 -25.74
CA LEU A 67 -10.67 -5.85 -24.65
C LEU A 67 -11.84 -4.97 -25.13
N VAL A 68 -13.01 -5.58 -25.27
CA VAL A 68 -14.24 -4.93 -25.74
C VAL A 68 -15.39 -5.22 -24.79
N PHE A 69 -16.38 -4.32 -24.72
CA PHE A 69 -17.62 -4.58 -23.97
C PHE A 69 -18.62 -5.39 -24.82
N ASN A 70 -18.84 -4.95 -26.06
CA ASN A 70 -19.61 -5.67 -27.07
C ASN A 70 -18.66 -6.17 -28.15
N GLU A 71 -18.89 -7.40 -28.62
CA GLU A 71 -18.08 -7.99 -29.68
C GLU A 71 -18.22 -7.17 -30.97
N GLY A 72 -17.10 -6.86 -31.63
CA GLY A 72 -17.06 -6.00 -32.81
C GLY A 72 -17.03 -4.50 -32.51
N GLU A 73 -17.25 -4.06 -31.27
CA GLU A 73 -17.18 -2.66 -30.85
C GLU A 73 -15.89 -2.38 -30.06
N PHE A 74 -14.89 -1.79 -30.73
CA PHE A 74 -13.58 -1.50 -30.14
C PHE A 74 -13.60 -0.17 -29.37
N VAL A 75 -14.25 -0.15 -28.22
CA VAL A 75 -14.34 1.00 -27.32
C VAL A 75 -13.79 0.63 -25.94
N GLU A 76 -12.86 1.44 -25.43
CA GLU A 76 -12.34 1.34 -24.06
C GLU A 76 -13.28 2.05 -23.09
N GLY A 77 -13.98 1.27 -22.26
CA GLY A 77 -14.98 1.75 -21.29
C GLY A 77 -14.61 1.50 -19.83
N TYR A 78 -13.44 0.91 -19.56
CA TYR A 78 -12.91 0.73 -18.20
C TYR A 78 -11.86 1.81 -17.89
N THR A 79 -11.73 2.16 -16.61
CA THR A 79 -10.73 3.13 -16.12
C THR A 79 -9.68 2.48 -15.21
N ASN A 80 -9.66 1.15 -15.17
CA ASN A 80 -8.84 0.35 -14.27
C ASN A 80 -8.12 -0.78 -15.02
N PHE A 81 -7.38 -0.42 -16.07
CA PHE A 81 -6.72 -1.36 -16.99
C PHE A 81 -5.96 -2.49 -16.29
N PHE A 82 -5.12 -2.16 -15.30
CA PHE A 82 -4.34 -3.18 -14.58
C PHE A 82 -5.24 -4.16 -13.83
N TRP A 83 -6.31 -3.68 -13.20
CA TRP A 83 -7.30 -4.51 -12.52
C TRP A 83 -8.03 -5.43 -13.50
N THR A 84 -8.48 -4.90 -14.64
CA THR A 84 -9.13 -5.69 -15.69
C THR A 84 -8.21 -6.81 -16.20
N ILE A 85 -6.93 -6.51 -16.46
CA ILE A 85 -5.97 -7.53 -16.89
C ILE A 85 -5.75 -8.61 -15.83
N LEU A 86 -5.67 -8.21 -14.55
CA LEU A 86 -5.47 -9.12 -13.44
C LEU A 86 -6.58 -10.18 -13.33
N LEU A 87 -7.80 -9.86 -13.79
CA LEU A 87 -8.96 -10.73 -13.74
C LEU A 87 -9.08 -11.69 -14.94
N ILE A 88 -8.38 -11.43 -16.05
CA ILE A 88 -8.42 -12.27 -17.27
C ILE A 88 -8.17 -13.75 -16.98
N PRO A 89 -7.13 -14.16 -16.21
CA PRO A 89 -6.82 -15.57 -16.01
C PRO A 89 -7.96 -16.36 -15.35
N PHE A 90 -8.80 -15.69 -14.57
CA PHE A 90 -9.94 -16.32 -13.87
C PHE A 90 -11.13 -16.58 -14.79
N HIS A 91 -11.13 -16.02 -16.00
CA HIS A 91 -12.07 -16.36 -17.06
C HIS A 91 -11.57 -17.49 -17.98
N LEU A 92 -10.27 -17.84 -17.93
CA LEU A 92 -9.70 -18.93 -18.73
C LEU A 92 -10.03 -20.32 -18.17
N SER A 93 -10.47 -20.40 -16.91
CA SER A 93 -10.80 -21.66 -16.25
C SER A 93 -12.14 -21.56 -15.52
N ASN A 94 -12.93 -22.64 -15.54
CA ASN A 94 -14.20 -22.71 -14.80
C ASN A 94 -14.03 -23.11 -13.32
N GLN A 95 -12.79 -23.12 -12.80
CA GLN A 95 -12.50 -23.60 -11.44
C GLN A 95 -12.75 -22.53 -10.37
N ILE A 96 -12.53 -21.26 -10.70
CA ILE A 96 -12.63 -20.14 -9.78
C ILE A 96 -13.62 -19.14 -10.37
N ASP A 97 -14.65 -18.79 -9.60
CA ASP A 97 -15.54 -17.70 -9.98
C ASP A 97 -14.75 -16.37 -10.04
N PRO A 98 -14.77 -15.65 -11.17
CA PRO A 98 -14.14 -14.33 -11.29
C PRO A 98 -14.56 -13.33 -10.20
N VAL A 99 -15.77 -13.44 -9.65
CA VAL A 99 -16.23 -12.63 -8.52
C VAL A 99 -15.44 -12.95 -7.24
N GLU A 100 -15.16 -14.22 -6.99
CA GLU A 100 -14.32 -14.65 -5.86
C GLU A 100 -12.87 -14.18 -6.05
N ALA A 101 -12.37 -14.12 -7.29
CA ALA A 101 -11.06 -13.54 -7.59
C ALA A 101 -11.00 -12.05 -7.20
N CYS A 102 -12.06 -11.27 -7.50
CA CYS A 102 -12.16 -9.88 -7.05
C CYS A 102 -12.10 -9.75 -5.52
N TYR A 103 -12.83 -10.60 -4.79
CA TYR A 103 -12.79 -10.61 -3.32
C TYR A 103 -11.40 -10.95 -2.80
N PHE A 104 -10.76 -11.95 -3.39
CA PHE A 104 -9.42 -12.37 -3.02
C PHE A 104 -8.40 -11.24 -3.19
N PHE A 105 -8.34 -10.61 -4.37
CA PHE A 105 -7.38 -9.53 -4.62
C PHE A 105 -7.66 -8.28 -3.79
N GLY A 106 -8.93 -7.95 -3.56
CA GLY A 106 -9.31 -6.84 -2.70
C GLY A 106 -8.87 -7.06 -1.25
N ILE A 107 -9.14 -8.25 -0.68
CA ILE A 107 -8.71 -8.64 0.67
C ILE A 107 -7.18 -8.73 0.77
N LEU A 108 -6.52 -9.29 -0.23
CA LEU A 108 -5.06 -9.37 -0.30
C LEU A 108 -4.42 -7.98 -0.31
N SER A 109 -5.00 -7.04 -1.05
CA SER A 109 -4.54 -5.65 -1.09
C SER A 109 -4.80 -4.91 0.23
N PHE A 110 -5.95 -5.16 0.86
CA PHE A 110 -6.24 -4.65 2.21
C PHE A 110 -5.22 -5.17 3.23
N PHE A 111 -4.89 -6.47 3.19
CA PHE A 111 -3.85 -7.07 4.01
C PHE A 111 -2.48 -6.43 3.74
N GLY A 112 -2.09 -6.30 2.48
CA GLY A 112 -0.85 -5.65 2.09
C GLY A 112 -0.75 -4.21 2.61
N THR A 113 -1.86 -3.46 2.56
CA THR A 113 -1.95 -2.10 3.11
C THR A 113 -1.68 -2.12 4.62
N CYS A 114 -2.28 -3.06 5.35
CA CYS A 114 -2.03 -3.21 6.79
C CYS A 114 -0.54 -3.46 7.10
N ILE A 115 0.12 -4.31 6.31
CA ILE A 115 1.55 -4.59 6.47
C ILE A 115 2.38 -3.32 6.26
N TYR A 116 2.13 -2.56 5.20
CA TYR A 116 2.89 -1.33 4.94
C TYR A 116 2.62 -0.23 5.98
N LEU A 117 1.42 -0.16 6.57
CA LEU A 117 1.15 0.76 7.69
C LEU A 117 1.99 0.44 8.94
N ILE A 118 2.22 -0.85 9.19
CA ILE A 118 3.13 -1.30 10.27
C ILE A 118 4.57 -0.91 9.94
N LEU A 119 5.03 -1.18 8.71
CA LEU A 119 6.40 -0.87 8.28
C LEU A 119 6.71 0.64 8.30
N PHE A 120 5.73 1.49 7.99
CA PHE A 120 5.88 2.95 8.05
C PHE A 120 6.05 3.51 9.46
N CYS A 121 5.66 2.75 10.49
CA CYS A 121 5.70 3.21 11.87
C CYS A 121 7.15 3.24 12.41
N LYS A 122 7.76 4.43 12.43
CA LYS A 122 9.15 4.62 12.92
C LYS A 122 9.26 4.73 14.44
N LYS A 123 8.19 5.16 15.12
CA LYS A 123 8.21 5.43 16.57
C LYS A 123 7.62 4.23 17.31
N LEU A 124 8.36 3.72 18.29
CA LEU A 124 7.89 2.62 19.13
C LEU A 124 6.75 3.10 20.04
N SER A 125 5.53 2.79 19.61
CA SER A 125 4.30 2.92 20.38
C SER A 125 3.83 1.52 20.78
N PRO A 126 3.13 1.33 21.93
CA PRO A 126 2.43 0.07 22.20
C PRO A 126 1.24 -0.15 21.26
N ILE A 127 0.66 0.92 20.69
CA ILE A 127 -0.54 0.86 19.85
C ILE A 127 -0.15 1.22 18.40
N PRO A 128 -0.49 0.38 17.40
CA PRO A 128 -0.27 0.66 15.99
C PRO A 128 -1.30 1.67 15.46
N PHE A 129 -1.23 2.92 15.89
CA PHE A 129 -2.27 3.94 15.68
C PHE A 129 -2.75 4.05 14.22
N ALA A 130 -1.84 4.12 13.25
CA ALA A 130 -2.20 4.23 11.83
C ALA A 130 -2.98 3.00 11.34
N LEU A 131 -2.55 1.80 11.75
CA LEU A 131 -3.27 0.55 11.47
C LEU A 131 -4.64 0.54 12.14
N SER A 132 -4.73 0.98 13.41
CA SER A 132 -6.00 1.09 14.14
C SER A 132 -6.97 2.00 13.41
N CYS A 133 -6.57 3.21 13.02
CA CYS A 133 -7.41 4.14 12.26
C CYS A 133 -7.87 3.54 10.94
N PHE A 134 -6.95 2.91 10.19
CA PHE A 134 -7.28 2.31 8.90
C PHE A 134 -8.27 1.14 9.05
N VAL A 135 -7.99 0.19 9.95
CA VAL A 135 -8.80 -1.00 10.14
C VAL A 135 -10.14 -0.66 10.76
N LEU A 136 -10.21 0.23 11.75
CA LEU A 136 -11.46 0.53 12.46
C LEU A 136 -12.42 1.38 11.62
N LEU A 137 -11.93 2.09 10.61
CA LEU A 137 -12.79 2.79 9.65
C LEU A 137 -13.59 1.78 8.82
N TYR A 138 -14.91 1.82 8.97
CA TYR A 138 -15.85 0.91 8.31
C TYR A 138 -15.66 0.86 6.78
N HIS A 139 -15.52 2.03 6.15
CA HIS A 139 -15.39 2.16 4.69
C HIS A 139 -14.19 1.39 4.13
N ASN A 140 -13.04 1.39 4.81
CA ASN A 140 -11.87 0.64 4.34
C ASN A 140 -12.13 -0.87 4.30
N ARG A 141 -12.97 -1.38 5.22
CA ARG A 141 -13.28 -2.81 5.32
C ARG A 141 -14.34 -3.23 4.32
N ILE A 142 -15.43 -2.47 4.19
CA ILE A 142 -16.50 -2.79 3.25
C ILE A 142 -16.03 -2.66 1.79
N PHE A 143 -15.22 -1.64 1.46
CA PHE A 143 -14.70 -1.50 0.10
C PHE A 143 -13.52 -2.44 -0.21
N ALA A 144 -13.02 -3.19 0.79
CA ALA A 144 -12.02 -4.25 0.58
C ALA A 144 -12.50 -5.36 -0.34
N THR A 145 -13.81 -5.55 -0.48
CA THR A 145 -14.41 -6.62 -1.27
C THR A 145 -15.32 -6.10 -2.39
N GLY A 146 -15.43 -4.79 -2.61
CA GLY A 146 -16.42 -4.18 -3.51
C GLY A 146 -16.27 -4.49 -5.02
N GLY A 147 -15.32 -5.34 -5.43
CA GLY A 147 -15.14 -5.75 -6.82
C GLY A 147 -14.24 -4.85 -7.68
N LEU A 148 -13.88 -3.69 -7.15
CA LEU A 148 -13.13 -2.65 -7.84
C LEU A 148 -11.69 -2.58 -7.33
N GLU A 149 -10.87 -1.88 -8.09
CA GLU A 149 -9.44 -1.74 -7.88
C GLU A 149 -9.06 -0.86 -6.68
N THR A 150 -10.02 -0.23 -5.99
CA THR A 150 -9.81 0.76 -4.92
C THR A 150 -8.82 0.28 -3.86
N SER A 151 -8.99 -0.95 -3.34
CA SER A 151 -8.10 -1.49 -2.31
C SER A 151 -6.71 -1.79 -2.84
N LEU A 152 -6.61 -2.27 -4.09
CA LEU A 152 -5.34 -2.45 -4.78
C LEU A 152 -4.64 -1.11 -5.00
N HIS A 153 -5.38 -0.06 -5.37
CA HIS A 153 -4.83 1.27 -5.57
C HIS A 153 -4.26 1.84 -4.27
N GLY A 154 -4.99 1.73 -3.15
CA GLY A 154 -4.50 2.13 -1.83
C GLY A 154 -3.22 1.39 -1.42
N PHE A 155 -3.16 0.08 -1.68
CA PHE A 155 -1.96 -0.73 -1.45
C PHE A 155 -0.77 -0.27 -2.29
N ILE A 156 -0.96 -0.04 -3.60
CA ILE A 156 0.07 0.42 -4.51
C ILE A 156 0.61 1.79 -4.07
N LEU A 157 -0.26 2.74 -3.74
CA LEU A 157 0.14 4.08 -3.29
C LEU A 157 1.00 4.03 -2.02
N LEU A 158 0.54 3.25 -1.02
CA LEU A 158 1.25 3.15 0.25
C LEU A 158 2.60 2.45 0.09
N SER A 159 2.63 1.34 -0.65
CA SER A 159 3.87 0.59 -0.92
C SER A 159 4.87 1.40 -1.73
N ALA A 160 4.42 2.12 -2.77
CA ALA A 160 5.26 3.04 -3.54
C ALA A 160 5.85 4.13 -2.63
N SER A 161 5.01 4.79 -1.82
CA SER A 161 5.44 5.82 -0.88
C SER A 161 6.49 5.30 0.10
N TYR A 162 6.32 4.07 0.59
CA TYR A 162 7.28 3.45 1.51
C TYR A 162 8.67 3.34 0.87
N HIS A 163 8.75 2.76 -0.34
CA HIS A 163 10.03 2.56 -1.02
C HIS A 163 10.68 3.88 -1.46
N LEU A 164 9.90 4.91 -1.77
CA LEU A 164 10.44 6.24 -2.12
C LEU A 164 11.02 6.97 -0.89
N ILE A 165 10.29 6.94 0.23
CA ILE A 165 10.63 7.74 1.43
C ILE A 165 11.63 7.02 2.35
N TYR A 166 11.51 5.71 2.51
CA TYR A 166 12.34 4.96 3.47
C TYR A 166 13.80 4.84 3.03
N CYS A 167 14.05 4.91 1.72
CA CYS A 167 15.40 4.90 1.16
C CYS A 167 16.16 6.18 1.55
N ARG A 168 17.11 6.09 2.47
CA ARG A 168 17.89 7.26 2.94
C ARG A 168 18.85 7.86 1.92
N THR A 169 19.22 7.11 0.90
CA THR A 169 20.17 7.48 -0.15
C THR A 169 19.51 7.31 -1.50
N THR A 170 19.85 8.13 -2.50
CA THR A 170 19.44 7.95 -3.91
C THR A 170 20.16 6.80 -4.61
N ASN A 171 20.34 5.68 -3.91
CA ASN A 171 20.81 4.45 -4.53
C ASN A 171 19.72 3.93 -5.46
N PHE A 172 20.04 3.90 -6.77
CA PHE A 172 19.13 3.56 -7.86
C PHE A 172 18.31 2.30 -7.57
N TYR A 173 18.95 1.21 -7.14
CA TYR A 173 18.29 -0.08 -6.89
C TYR A 173 17.22 -0.04 -5.80
N LYS A 174 17.35 0.86 -4.82
CA LYS A 174 16.41 0.96 -3.69
C LYS A 174 15.16 1.78 -4.04
N ILE A 175 15.27 2.69 -5.01
CA ILE A 175 14.17 3.58 -5.43
C ILE A 175 13.32 2.95 -6.54
N ILE A 176 13.89 2.04 -7.36
CA ILE A 176 13.20 1.34 -8.45
C ILE A 176 11.84 0.76 -8.04
N PRO A 177 11.69 0.03 -6.92
CA PRO A 177 10.39 -0.51 -6.54
C PRO A 177 9.32 0.58 -6.36
N GLY A 178 9.70 1.73 -5.79
CA GLY A 178 8.81 2.86 -5.61
C GLY A 178 8.39 3.50 -6.94
N ILE A 179 9.32 3.64 -7.89
CA ILE A 179 9.02 4.15 -9.24
C ILE A 179 8.07 3.18 -9.95
N LEU A 180 8.40 1.89 -10.00
CA LEU A 180 7.58 0.89 -10.69
C LEU A 180 6.15 0.82 -10.11
N LEU A 181 6.02 0.83 -8.78
CA LEU A 181 4.71 0.84 -8.13
C LEU A 181 3.95 2.14 -8.41
N SER A 182 4.62 3.29 -8.41
CA SER A 182 3.97 4.55 -8.79
C SER A 182 3.53 4.57 -10.26
N SER A 183 4.30 4.00 -11.18
CA SER A 183 3.88 3.83 -12.59
C SER A 183 2.70 2.86 -12.72
N LEU A 184 2.70 1.76 -11.94
CA LEU A 184 1.59 0.82 -11.89
C LEU A 184 0.29 1.48 -11.41
N SER A 185 0.40 2.47 -10.51
CA SER A 185 -0.78 3.23 -10.05
C SER A 185 -1.52 3.94 -11.18
N CYS A 186 -0.81 4.42 -12.21
CA CYS A 186 -1.38 5.07 -13.40
C CYS A 186 -2.21 4.11 -14.25
N HIS A 187 -1.82 2.84 -14.32
CA HIS A 187 -2.57 1.80 -15.04
C HIS A 187 -3.75 1.27 -14.22
N ASN A 188 -3.65 1.35 -12.89
CA ASN A 188 -4.73 0.92 -12.01
C ASN A 188 -5.84 1.96 -11.95
N ARG A 189 -5.52 3.27 -11.94
CA ARG A 189 -6.49 4.36 -12.05
C ARG A 189 -5.87 5.59 -12.73
N PRO A 190 -6.64 6.36 -13.51
CA PRO A 190 -6.12 7.56 -14.18
C PRO A 190 -5.64 8.64 -13.19
N ASP A 191 -6.27 8.75 -12.01
CA ASP A 191 -5.84 9.69 -10.97
C ASP A 191 -4.47 9.33 -10.35
N GLY A 192 -3.97 8.10 -10.54
CA GLY A 192 -2.63 7.68 -10.15
C GLY A 192 -1.51 8.48 -10.83
N ILE A 193 -1.79 9.12 -11.97
CA ILE A 193 -0.82 10.00 -12.64
C ILE A 193 -0.38 11.17 -11.76
N LEU A 194 -1.28 11.70 -10.93
CA LEU A 194 -0.97 12.78 -9.99
C LEU A 194 0.07 12.32 -8.98
N PHE A 195 -0.12 11.12 -8.43
CA PHE A 195 0.84 10.52 -7.51
C PHE A 195 2.19 10.25 -8.19
N HIS A 196 2.19 9.73 -9.41
CA HIS A 196 3.43 9.45 -10.15
C HIS A 196 4.24 10.72 -10.46
N ILE A 197 3.57 11.81 -10.86
CA ILE A 197 4.21 13.10 -11.07
C ILE A 197 4.83 13.62 -9.77
N LEU A 198 4.10 13.57 -8.66
CA LEU A 198 4.61 13.99 -7.34
C LEU A 198 5.79 13.13 -6.88
N ALA A 199 5.76 11.82 -7.14
CA ALA A 199 6.88 10.93 -6.89
C ALA A 199 8.11 11.32 -7.70
N GLY A 200 7.95 11.64 -8.98
CA GLY A 200 9.04 12.14 -9.84
C GLY A 200 9.65 13.43 -9.31
N ILE A 201 8.81 14.42 -8.98
CA ILE A 201 9.25 15.69 -8.37
C ILE A 201 10.02 15.43 -7.07
N TYR A 202 9.50 14.57 -6.18
CA TYR A 202 10.15 14.22 -4.92
C TYR A 202 11.56 13.61 -5.14
N ILE A 203 11.70 12.69 -6.09
CA ILE A 203 12.99 12.07 -6.41
C ILE A 203 13.99 13.10 -6.94
N ILE A 204 13.56 13.99 -7.85
CA ILE A 204 14.41 15.05 -8.40
C ILE A 204 14.90 15.97 -7.28
N LEU A 205 13.99 16.45 -6.42
CA LEU A 205 14.35 17.33 -5.30
C LEU A 205 15.33 16.64 -4.34
N LYS A 206 15.11 15.36 -4.04
CA LYS A 206 15.99 14.57 -3.19
C LYS A 206 17.39 14.40 -3.80
N PHE A 207 17.48 14.14 -5.10
CA PHE A 207 18.74 14.03 -5.82
C PHE A 207 19.52 15.35 -5.82
N LEU A 208 18.84 16.48 -6.07
CA LEU A 208 19.45 17.82 -5.99
C LEU A 208 19.97 18.13 -4.59
N GLN A 209 19.23 17.74 -3.55
CA GLN A 209 19.63 17.92 -2.16
C GLN A 209 20.87 17.07 -1.79
N GLU A 210 20.92 15.81 -2.23
CA GLU A 210 22.08 14.93 -2.01
C GLU A 210 23.32 15.43 -2.77
N SER A 211 23.17 15.87 -4.03
CA SER A 211 24.26 16.45 -4.82
C SER A 211 24.88 17.68 -4.14
N LYS A 212 24.03 18.59 -3.62
CA LYS A 212 24.49 19.79 -2.90
C LYS A 212 25.24 19.43 -1.61
N SER A 213 24.76 18.44 -0.85
CA SER A 213 25.40 17.97 0.39
C SER A 213 26.79 17.35 0.14
N ASN A 214 26.95 16.61 -0.95
CA ASN A 214 28.24 16.01 -1.31
C ASN A 214 29.27 17.06 -1.73
N HIS A 215 28.85 18.08 -2.49
CA HIS A 215 29.72 19.20 -2.86
C HIS A 215 30.18 20.04 -1.66
N THR A 216 29.34 20.23 -0.63
CA THR A 216 29.75 20.95 0.58
C THR A 216 30.77 20.18 1.41
N ASN A 217 30.60 18.86 1.58
CA ASN A 217 31.56 18.04 2.35
C ASN A 217 32.95 18.03 1.69
N LEU A 218 33.01 17.89 0.35
CA LEU A 218 34.28 17.95 -0.39
C LEU A 218 35.02 19.29 -0.17
N ARG A 219 34.32 20.41 -0.04
CA ARG A 219 34.96 21.72 0.20
C ARG A 219 35.58 21.87 1.60
N PHE A 220 35.05 21.16 2.61
CA PHE A 220 35.59 21.20 3.97
C PHE A 220 36.75 20.21 4.19
N ASP A 221 36.83 19.13 3.38
CA ASP A 221 37.94 18.17 3.46
C ASP A 221 39.25 18.69 2.82
N PHE A 222 39.21 19.81 2.08
CA PHE A 222 40.37 20.45 1.45
C PHE A 222 40.89 21.71 2.18
N LEU A 223 40.37 22.02 3.37
CA LEU A 223 40.79 23.13 4.25
C LEU A 223 41.36 22.60 5.57
#